data_AF-A0A1R0GNM7-F1
#
_entry.id   AF-A0A1R0GNM7-F1
#
_cell.length_a   1.000
_cell.length_b   1.000
_cell.length_c   1.000
_cell.angle_alpha   90.00
_cell.angle_beta   90.00
_cell.angle_gamma   90.00
#
_symmetry.space_group_name_H-M   'P 1'
#
loop_
_entity.id
_entity.type
_entity.pdbx_description
1 polymer ?
#
loop_
_entity_poly.entity_id
_entity_poly.type
_entity_poly.pdbx_seq_one_letter_code
_entity_poly.pdbx_strand_id
1 'polypeptide(L)' 'MAKLVVVSSVPKGMALKGLNFKADQPEILALDDSEYPPWLWTLLEPTTDENITDKALHKRENKKLIKQSNFLKSKKK' A
#
# COMPACT_ATOMS: atom_id res chain seq x y z
N MET A 1 -1.65 23.99 -5.09
CA MET A 1 -1.94 22.85 -5.99
C MET A 1 -3.17 22.14 -5.42
N ALA A 2 -4.22 21.93 -6.21
CA ALA A 2 -5.46 21.33 -5.70
C ALA A 2 -5.18 19.88 -5.26
N LYS A 3 -5.47 19.57 -4.00
CA LYS A 3 -5.40 18.20 -3.46
C LYS A 3 -6.47 17.38 -4.19
N LEU A 4 -6.04 16.42 -5.01
CA LEU A 4 -6.95 15.49 -5.68
C LEU A 4 -7.69 14.71 -4.59
N VAL A 5 -9.02 14.82 -4.54
CA VAL A 5 -9.83 14.00 -3.63
C VAL A 5 -9.78 12.58 -4.16
N VAL A 6 -9.20 11.66 -3.38
CA VAL A 6 -9.19 10.24 -3.70
C VAL A 6 -10.61 9.74 -3.46
N VAL A 7 -11.31 9.39 -4.54
CA VAL A 7 -12.67 8.82 -4.51
C VAL A 7 -12.55 7.32 -4.79
N SER A 8 -13.42 6.51 -4.19
CA SER A 8 -13.48 5.09 -4.55
C SER A 8 -13.87 4.91 -6.02
N SER A 9 -13.32 3.87 -6.65
CA SER A 9 -13.71 3.48 -8.01
C SER A 9 -14.96 2.60 -8.05
N VAL A 10 -15.39 2.10 -6.89
CA VAL A 10 -16.49 1.12 -6.76
C VAL A 10 -17.64 1.77 -6.01
N PRO A 11 -18.83 1.92 -6.62
CA PRO A 11 -19.97 2.54 -5.96
C PRO A 11 -20.53 1.65 -4.84
N LYS A 12 -21.17 2.28 -3.86
CA LYS A 12 -21.89 1.61 -2.77
C LYS A 12 -22.89 0.58 -3.31
N GLY A 13 -22.92 -0.60 -2.69
CA GLY A 13 -23.81 -1.70 -3.02
C GLY A 13 -23.33 -2.59 -4.17
N MET A 14 -22.18 -2.31 -4.78
CA MET A 14 -21.61 -3.18 -5.81
C MET A 14 -21.02 -4.44 -5.19
N ALA A 15 -21.36 -5.61 -5.74
CA ALA A 15 -20.82 -6.89 -5.30
C ALA A 15 -19.32 -7.01 -5.62
N LEU A 16 -18.53 -7.27 -4.59
CA LEU A 16 -17.08 -7.45 -4.65
C LEU A 16 -16.76 -8.92 -5.00
N LYS A 17 -16.71 -9.19 -6.31
CA LYS A 17 -16.45 -10.52 -6.85
C LYS A 17 -15.07 -11.04 -6.43
N GLY A 18 -15.01 -12.31 -6.04
CA GLY A 18 -13.76 -13.01 -5.73
C GLY A 18 -13.22 -12.81 -4.30
N LEU A 19 -13.91 -12.05 -3.44
CA LEU A 19 -13.55 -11.96 -2.01
C LEU A 19 -14.03 -13.17 -1.19
N ASN A 20 -15.21 -13.71 -1.53
CA ASN A 20 -15.72 -14.91 -0.86
C ASN A 20 -14.94 -16.14 -1.31
N PHE A 21 -14.31 -16.82 -0.35
CA PHE A 21 -13.61 -18.09 -0.58
C PHE A 21 -14.44 -19.31 -0.13
N LYS A 22 -15.49 -19.10 0.68
CA LYS A 22 -16.43 -20.14 1.11
C LYS A 22 -17.69 -20.09 0.25
N ALA A 23 -18.26 -21.24 -0.05
CA ALA A 23 -19.46 -21.36 -0.89
C ALA A 23 -20.72 -20.78 -0.23
N ASP A 24 -20.88 -20.92 1.09
CA ASP A 24 -22.10 -20.53 1.81
C ASP A 24 -22.07 -19.10 2.36
N GLN A 25 -21.14 -18.26 1.90
CA GLN A 25 -21.07 -16.86 2.34
C GLN A 25 -21.88 -15.94 1.43
N PRO A 26 -22.66 -15.01 2.00
CA PRO A 26 -23.39 -14.02 1.22
C PRO A 26 -22.43 -13.11 0.46
N GLU A 27 -22.86 -12.58 -0.68
CA GLU A 27 -22.06 -11.65 -1.48
C GLU A 27 -21.64 -10.43 -0.66
N ILE A 28 -20.33 -10.12 -0.66
CA ILE A 28 -19.80 -8.94 0.00
C ILE A 28 -20.11 -7.73 -0.87
N LEU A 29 -20.89 -6.80 -0.35
CA LEU A 29 -21.23 -5.55 -1.01
C LEU A 29 -20.30 -4.43 -0.54
N ALA A 30 -19.91 -3.54 -1.46
CA ALA A 30 -19.16 -2.34 -1.12
C ALA A 30 -20.01 -1.39 -0.24
N LEU A 31 -19.44 -0.95 0.88
CA LEU A 31 -20.01 0.10 1.73
C LEU A 31 -19.78 1.50 1.13
N ASP A 32 -20.33 2.53 1.78
CA ASP A 32 -20.05 3.92 1.44
C ASP A 32 -18.60 4.31 1.75
N ASP A 33 -18.02 5.24 0.99
CA ASP A 33 -16.65 5.75 1.21
C ASP A 33 -16.45 6.28 2.65
N SER A 34 -17.51 6.84 3.24
CA SER A 34 -17.51 7.37 4.61
C SER A 34 -17.51 6.29 5.70
N GLU A 35 -17.94 5.07 5.37
CA GLU A 35 -17.98 3.95 6.31
C GLU A 35 -16.60 3.26 6.43
N TYR A 36 -15.71 3.50 5.47
CA TYR A 36 -14.35 3.00 5.55
C TYR A 36 -13.46 3.88 6.43
N PRO A 37 -12.52 3.28 7.18
CA PRO A 37 -11.57 4.04 7.97
C PRO A 37 -10.75 5.04 7.14
N PRO A 38 -10.39 6.21 7.70
CA PRO A 38 -9.69 7.28 6.97
C PRO A 38 -8.30 6.89 6.46
N TRP A 39 -7.63 5.93 7.12
CA TRP A 39 -6.30 5.45 6.70
C TRP A 39 -6.31 4.74 5.34
N LEU A 40 -7.46 4.25 4.87
CA LEU A 40 -7.56 3.59 3.57
C LEU A 40 -7.19 4.56 2.44
N TRP A 41 -7.67 5.80 2.56
CA TRP A 41 -7.48 6.85 1.55
C TRP A 41 -6.07 7.42 1.55
N THR A 42 -5.32 7.26 2.65
CA THR A 42 -3.93 7.71 2.75
C THR A 42 -2.93 6.71 2.14
N LEU A 43 -3.35 5.49 1.78
CA LEU A 43 -2.45 4.45 1.24
C LEU A 43 -1.85 4.79 -0.13
N LEU A 44 -2.58 5.58 -0.92
CA LEU A 44 -2.14 6.01 -2.25
C LEU A 44 -1.23 7.25 -2.19
N GLU A 45 -1.10 7.88 -1.01
CA GLU A 45 -0.20 9.01 -0.85
C GLU A 45 1.25 8.52 -0.98
N PRO A 46 2.10 9.23 -1.75
CA PRO A 46 3.48 8.82 -1.94
C PRO A 46 4.21 8.84 -0.61
N THR A 47 4.97 7.79 -0.33
CA THR A 47 5.81 7.74 0.87
C THR A 47 7.00 8.67 0.68
N THR A 48 6.89 9.89 1.22
CA THR A 48 7.97 10.88 1.27
C THR A 48 8.92 10.56 2.42
N ASP A 49 10.20 10.93 2.30
CA ASP A 49 11.19 10.60 3.33
C ASP A 49 10.81 11.17 4.72
N GLU A 50 10.03 12.27 4.77
CA GLU A 50 9.46 12.82 6.03
C GLU A 50 8.34 11.98 6.68
N ASN A 51 7.63 11.13 5.93
CA ASN A 51 6.54 10.30 6.43
C ASN A 51 6.95 8.83 6.65
N ILE A 52 8.23 8.50 6.43
CA ILE A 52 8.74 7.14 6.59
C ILE A 52 9.09 6.87 8.05
N THR A 53 8.55 5.79 8.60
CA THR A 53 8.96 5.28 9.92
C THR A 53 10.47 4.98 9.97
N ASP A 54 11.13 5.23 11.09
CA ASP A 54 12.57 4.96 11.27
C ASP A 54 12.97 3.53 10.86
N LYS A 55 12.08 2.57 11.11
CA LYS A 55 12.25 1.16 10.72
C LYS A 55 12.40 1.00 9.20
N ALA A 56 11.59 1.71 8.42
CA ALA A 56 11.61 1.64 6.97
C ALA A 56 12.85 2.37 6.39
N LEU A 57 13.32 3.45 7.02
CA LEU A 57 14.58 4.10 6.68
C LEU A 57 15.76 3.14 6.88
N HIS A 58 15.91 2.57 8.07
CA HIS A 58 16.99 1.62 8.36
C HIS A 58 16.96 0.40 7.43
N LYS A 59 15.77 -0.11 7.08
CA LYS A 59 15.64 -1.21 6.10
C LYS A 59 16.16 -0.81 4.71
N ARG A 60 15.90 0.42 4.27
CA ARG A 60 16.36 0.95 2.98
C ARG A 60 17.88 1.11 2.97
N GLU A 61 18.46 1.67 4.03
CA GLU A 61 19.91 1.83 4.19
C GLU A 61 20.63 0.48 4.22
N ASN A 62 20.16 -0.46 5.04
CA ASN A 62 20.72 -1.80 5.11
C ASN A 62 20.71 -2.48 3.72
N LYS A 63 19.62 -2.34 2.96
CA LYS A 63 19.54 -2.87 1.59
C LYS A 63 20.54 -2.19 0.65
N LYS A 64 20.80 -0.88 0.78
CA LYS A 64 21.81 -0.16 -0.02
C LYS A 64 23.22 -0.65 0.31
N LEU A 65 23.56 -0.76 1.59
CA LEU A 65 24.86 -1.23 2.07
C LEU A 65 25.15 -2.66 1.61
N ILE A 66 24.19 -3.57 1.76
CA ILE A 66 24.32 -4.96 1.29
C ILE A 66 24.56 -5.00 -0.23
N LYS A 67 23.81 -4.22 -1.02
CA LYS A 67 24.01 -4.14 -2.47
C LYS A 67 25.39 -3.62 -2.85
N GLN A 68 25.87 -2.57 -2.19
CA GLN A 68 27.20 -1.99 -2.44
C GLN A 68 28.30 -2.98 -2.09
N SER A 69 28.22 -3.63 -0.93
CA SER A 69 29.16 -4.67 -0.51
C SER A 69 29.19 -5.84 -1.50
N ASN A 70 28.02 -6.34 -1.90
CA ASN A 70 27.92 -7.42 -2.90
C ASN A 70 28.49 -7.00 -4.26
N PHE A 71 28.30 -5.76 -4.69
CA PHE A 71 28.87 -5.22 -5.92
C PHE A 71 30.39 -5.12 -5.87
N LEU A 72 30.97 -4.59 -4.79
CA LEU A 72 32.42 -4.50 -4.62
C LEU A 72 33.05 -5.90 -4.56
N LYS A 73 32.39 -6.86 -3.91
CA LYS A 73 32.82 -8.25 -3.86
C LYS A 73 32.79 -8.92 -5.23
N SER A 74 31.79 -8.62 -6.07
CA SER A 74 31.72 -9.21 -7.42
C SER A 74 32.77 -8.64 -8.37
N LYS A 75 33.18 -7.37 -8.18
CA LYS A 75 34.23 -6.70 -8.97
C LYS A 75 35.66 -7.10 -8.59
N LYS A 76 35.87 -7.71 -7.41
CA LYS A 76 37.18 -8.10 -6.89
C LYS A 76 37.60 -9.53 -7.27
N LYS A 77 36.89 -10.15 -8.23
CA LYS A 77 37.14 -11.49 -8.75
C LYS A 77 37.65 -11.44 -10.19
#